data_AF-A0A1X1UDP5-F1
#
_entry.id   AF-A0A1X1UDP5-F1
#
_cell.length_a   1.000
_cell.length_b   1.000
_cell.length_c   1.000
_cell.angle_alpha   90.00
_cell.angle_beta   90.00
_cell.angle_gamma   90.00
#
_symmetry.space_group_name_H-M   'P 1'
#
loop_
_entity.id
_entity.type
_entity.pdbx_description
1 polymer ?
#
loop_
_entity_poly.entity_id
_entity_poly.type
_entity_poly.pdbx_seq_one_letter_code
_entity_poly.pdbx_strand_id
1 'polypeptide(L)'
;MDSSPAEPAPAPPQVLKESIVQQLLDAATIGDIAATVDLPAVPGLIDEYLTVCVGLCAKLGRELSDEERARVRRRLRRRLAEAHAASTRSIVRVVFAAFRGRPVQSQITAHPQTLQRYYARWLTRPGPSLFGKRPDARVWTLAHEATDPAAHPVLDIGAGIGRNALALARRGHPVDAVELTQEFADVIRSDAAAQSVDVRVIVGDVFSTMDELRRDYRLILLSEVVSDFVSTQQLRGLFELAGHCLAPGARLVFNTFLADHEHALDQAAREFGQHFHTGVFTQDEIDSAAAGLPFELIADDAVYDYEKAHLPPGAWPPTRWYPDWIGGVNAFPIVREMSPIEMRWLVYRKKP
;
A
#
# COMPACT_ATOMS: atom_id res chain seq x y z
N MET A 1 54.36 -52.04 39.27
CA MET A 1 53.29 -51.90 38.27
C MET A 1 51.99 -51.96 39.04
N ASP A 2 51.30 -50.84 39.20
CA ASP A 2 49.86 -50.77 38.89
C ASP A 2 49.42 -49.31 38.97
N SER A 3 49.24 -48.69 37.79
CA SER A 3 48.66 -47.37 37.66
C SER A 3 47.33 -47.55 36.94
N SER A 4 46.30 -48.03 37.66
CA SER A 4 44.96 -48.09 37.11
C SER A 4 44.47 -46.67 36.76
N PRO A 5 43.92 -46.43 35.56
CA PRO A 5 43.35 -45.13 35.22
C PRO A 5 42.15 -44.88 36.13
N ALA A 6 42.10 -43.70 36.75
CA ALA A 6 40.94 -43.27 37.54
C ALA A 6 39.68 -43.29 36.66
N GLU A 7 38.60 -43.89 37.17
CA GLU A 7 37.30 -43.88 36.50
C GLU A 7 36.81 -42.42 36.33
N PRO A 8 36.34 -42.02 35.14
CA PRO A 8 35.86 -40.68 34.93
C PRO A 8 34.62 -40.42 35.79
N ALA A 9 34.63 -39.31 36.52
CA ALA A 9 33.51 -38.90 37.36
C ALA A 9 32.22 -38.73 36.52
N PRO A 10 31.04 -39.10 37.07
CA PRO A 10 29.78 -38.99 36.34
C PRO A 10 29.47 -37.53 35.99
N ALA A 11 28.95 -37.31 34.80
CA ALA A 11 28.61 -35.98 34.31
C ALA A 11 27.58 -35.31 35.23
N PRO A 12 27.74 -34.00 35.55
CA PRO A 12 26.79 -33.27 36.36
C PRO A 12 25.38 -33.31 35.75
N PRO A 13 24.31 -33.36 36.56
CA PRO A 13 22.91 -33.43 36.07
C PRO A 13 22.53 -32.30 35.10
N GLN A 14 23.17 -31.13 35.21
CA GLN A 14 22.95 -29.99 34.33
C GLN A 14 23.53 -30.20 32.93
N VAL A 15 24.74 -30.78 32.83
CA VAL A 15 25.37 -31.17 31.56
C VAL A 15 24.54 -32.24 30.84
N LEU A 16 23.96 -33.19 31.59
CA LEU A 16 23.06 -34.19 31.03
C LEU A 16 21.77 -33.57 30.49
N LYS A 17 21.17 -32.60 31.20
CA LYS A 17 19.99 -31.87 30.71
C LYS A 17 20.30 -31.03 29.48
N GLU A 18 21.42 -30.31 29.46
CA GLU A 18 21.88 -29.54 28.30
C GLU A 18 22.16 -30.44 27.10
N SER A 19 22.75 -31.63 27.32
CA SER A 19 22.96 -32.64 26.27
C SER A 19 21.63 -33.19 25.73
N ILE A 20 20.63 -33.44 26.58
CA ILE A 20 19.30 -33.86 26.13
C ILE A 20 18.61 -32.75 25.33
N VAL A 21 18.70 -31.49 25.76
CA VAL A 21 18.16 -30.34 25.00
C VAL A 21 18.85 -30.22 23.65
N GLN A 22 20.18 -30.34 23.60
CA GLN A 22 20.93 -30.33 22.35
C GLN A 22 20.51 -31.50 21.45
N GLN A 23 20.38 -32.71 21.99
CA GLN A 23 19.93 -33.88 21.24
C GLN A 23 18.49 -33.73 20.74
N LEU A 24 17.60 -33.07 21.50
CA LEU A 24 16.23 -32.77 21.08
C LEU A 24 16.19 -31.70 20.00
N LEU A 25 17.05 -30.68 20.05
CA LEU A 25 17.22 -29.69 18.99
C LEU A 25 17.77 -30.35 17.72
N ASP A 26 18.80 -31.20 17.86
CA ASP A 26 19.39 -31.99 16.79
C ASP A 26 18.38 -32.98 16.19
N ALA A 27 17.49 -33.53 17.03
CA ALA A 27 16.39 -34.39 16.61
C ALA A 27 15.22 -33.62 15.98
N ALA A 28 14.94 -32.40 16.42
CA ALA A 28 13.94 -31.53 15.80
C ALA A 28 14.41 -31.07 14.40
N THR A 29 15.72 -30.92 14.19
CA THR A 29 16.33 -30.78 12.84
C THR A 29 16.30 -32.07 11.99
N ILE A 30 15.69 -33.16 12.47
CA ILE A 30 15.32 -34.33 11.63
C ILE A 30 13.99 -34.06 10.88
N GLY A 31 13.23 -33.03 11.25
CA GLY A 31 12.11 -32.53 10.46
C GLY A 31 12.57 -31.62 9.31
N ASP A 32 11.85 -31.67 8.19
CA ASP A 32 12.03 -30.74 7.07
C ASP A 32 11.71 -29.32 7.53
N ILE A 33 12.71 -28.57 8.01
CA ILE A 33 12.47 -27.18 8.41
C ILE A 33 12.45 -26.33 7.14
N ALA A 34 11.25 -25.85 6.80
CA ALA A 34 11.03 -24.91 5.71
C ALA A 34 10.75 -23.51 6.27
N ALA A 35 11.54 -22.52 5.82
CA ALA A 35 11.23 -21.11 6.02
C ALA A 35 10.67 -20.53 4.72
N THR A 36 9.51 -19.86 4.81
CA THR A 36 8.91 -19.14 3.69
C THR A 36 8.91 -17.65 3.99
N VAL A 37 9.33 -16.83 3.02
CA VAL A 37 9.23 -15.37 3.07
C VAL A 37 8.67 -14.85 1.75
N ASP A 38 7.73 -13.93 1.85
CA ASP A 38 7.19 -13.18 0.71
C ASP A 38 7.87 -11.80 0.70
N LEU A 39 8.53 -11.49 -0.40
CA LEU A 39 9.28 -10.25 -0.60
C LEU A 39 8.59 -9.38 -1.65
N PRO A 40 8.44 -8.07 -1.43
CA PRO A 40 7.97 -7.14 -2.47
C PRO A 40 8.81 -7.25 -3.75
N ALA A 41 8.16 -7.18 -4.92
CA ALA A 41 8.87 -7.18 -6.20
C ALA A 41 9.54 -5.83 -6.49
N VAL A 42 10.63 -5.55 -5.77
CA VAL A 42 11.44 -4.33 -5.89
C VAL A 42 12.88 -4.73 -6.26
N PRO A 43 13.25 -4.72 -7.56
CA PRO A 43 14.56 -5.21 -8.00
C PRO A 43 15.74 -4.46 -7.39
N GLY A 44 15.57 -3.18 -7.05
CA GLY A 44 16.59 -2.34 -6.45
C GLY A 44 17.07 -2.81 -5.06
N LEU A 45 16.24 -3.57 -4.32
CA LEU A 45 16.53 -4.03 -2.96
C LEU A 45 17.18 -5.42 -2.90
N ILE A 46 17.92 -5.80 -3.95
CA ILE A 46 18.48 -7.15 -4.08
C ILE A 46 19.47 -7.51 -2.96
N ASP A 47 20.22 -6.53 -2.45
CA ASP A 47 21.23 -6.73 -1.41
C ASP A 47 20.58 -6.90 -0.02
N GLU A 48 19.54 -6.12 0.27
CA GLU A 48 18.70 -6.21 1.46
C GLU A 48 17.97 -7.56 1.49
N TYR A 49 17.38 -7.98 0.36
CA TYR A 49 16.72 -9.28 0.24
C TYR A 49 17.68 -10.45 0.41
N LEU A 50 18.91 -10.34 -0.09
CA LEU A 50 19.93 -11.35 0.16
C LEU A 50 20.28 -11.43 1.65
N THR A 51 20.38 -10.29 2.33
CA THR A 51 20.61 -10.21 3.78
C THR A 51 19.49 -10.90 4.57
N VAL A 52 18.23 -10.64 4.22
CA VAL A 52 17.06 -11.32 4.82
C VAL A 52 17.15 -12.84 4.60
N CYS A 53 17.46 -13.27 3.38
CA CYS A 53 17.59 -14.69 3.04
C CYS A 53 18.71 -15.39 3.84
N VAL A 54 19.88 -14.76 3.94
CA VAL A 54 21.02 -15.27 4.73
C VAL A 54 20.67 -15.34 6.21
N GLY A 55 20.05 -14.29 6.75
CA GLY A 55 19.60 -14.26 8.14
C GLY A 55 18.56 -15.33 8.48
N LEU A 56 17.62 -15.61 7.56
CA LEU A 56 16.66 -16.71 7.71
C LEU A 56 17.36 -18.07 7.72
N CYS A 57 18.30 -18.31 6.79
CA CYS A 57 19.08 -19.55 6.79
C CYS A 57 19.90 -19.74 8.07
N ALA A 58 20.53 -18.65 8.57
CA ALA A 58 21.31 -18.70 9.81
C ALA A 58 20.44 -19.07 11.03
N LYS A 59 19.20 -18.55 11.10
CA LYS A 59 18.22 -18.95 12.14
C LYS A 59 17.80 -20.41 12.03
N LEU A 60 17.92 -21.04 10.86
CA LEU A 60 17.74 -22.48 10.66
C LEU A 60 19.01 -23.29 10.98
N GLY A 61 20.04 -22.67 11.57
CA GLY A 61 21.30 -23.31 11.92
C GLY A 61 22.22 -23.57 10.72
N ARG A 62 22.01 -22.86 9.60
CA ARG A 62 22.77 -23.05 8.35
C ARG A 62 23.31 -21.74 7.80
N GLU A 63 24.62 -21.65 7.65
CA GLU A 63 25.25 -20.60 6.87
C GLU A 63 25.31 -21.00 5.38
N LEU A 64 24.93 -20.08 4.49
CA LEU A 64 25.07 -20.26 3.05
C LEU A 64 26.52 -20.07 2.64
N SER A 65 27.06 -20.92 1.75
CA SER A 65 28.37 -20.67 1.14
C SER A 65 28.34 -19.48 0.17
N ASP A 66 29.50 -18.98 -0.25
CA ASP A 66 29.56 -17.91 -1.27
C ASP A 66 28.91 -18.30 -2.60
N GLU A 67 29.08 -19.55 -3.02
CA GLU A 67 28.43 -20.08 -4.22
C GLU A 67 26.92 -20.15 -4.07
N GLU A 68 26.42 -20.53 -2.89
CA GLU A 68 24.99 -20.57 -2.59
C GLU A 68 24.41 -19.15 -2.54
N ARG A 69 25.10 -18.20 -1.90
CA ARG A 69 24.75 -16.78 -1.89
C ARG A 69 24.65 -16.22 -3.30
N ALA A 70 25.66 -16.47 -4.14
CA ALA A 70 25.67 -16.04 -5.55
C ALA A 70 24.51 -16.67 -6.35
N ARG A 71 24.20 -17.95 -6.11
CA ARG A 71 23.09 -18.66 -6.77
C ARG A 71 21.73 -18.08 -6.36
N VAL A 72 21.53 -17.81 -5.07
CA VAL A 72 20.30 -17.17 -4.54
C VAL A 72 20.15 -15.78 -5.13
N ARG A 73 21.20 -14.94 -5.09
CA ARG A 73 21.19 -13.58 -5.65
C ARG A 73 20.78 -13.57 -7.12
N ARG A 74 21.38 -14.44 -7.95
CA ARG A 74 21.06 -14.53 -9.38
C ARG A 74 19.60 -14.91 -9.63
N ARG A 75 19.06 -15.87 -8.85
CA ARG A 75 17.67 -16.30 -8.97
C ARG A 75 16.69 -15.24 -8.48
N LEU A 76 16.97 -14.59 -7.35
CA LEU A 76 16.20 -13.46 -6.82
C LEU A 76 16.12 -12.34 -7.86
N ARG A 77 17.26 -11.88 -8.38
CA ARG A 77 17.30 -10.80 -9.38
C ARG A 77 16.38 -11.08 -10.57
N ARG A 78 16.42 -12.30 -11.12
CA ARG A 78 15.57 -12.68 -12.24
C ARG A 78 14.09 -12.68 -11.87
N ARG A 79 13.72 -13.26 -10.73
CA ARG A 79 12.31 -13.36 -10.30
C ARG A 79 11.73 -12.02 -9.85
N LEU A 80 12.54 -11.15 -9.25
CA LEU A 80 12.15 -9.79 -8.90
C LEU A 80 11.85 -8.98 -10.16
N ALA A 81 12.73 -9.02 -11.16
CA ALA A 81 12.52 -8.32 -12.43
C ALA A 81 11.25 -8.82 -13.15
N GLU A 82 11.05 -10.15 -13.21
CA GLU A 82 9.85 -10.76 -13.78
C GLU A 82 8.56 -10.35 -13.05
N ALA A 83 8.55 -10.40 -11.72
CA ALA A 83 7.40 -10.03 -10.91
C ALA A 83 7.10 -8.53 -11.01
N HIS A 84 8.14 -7.69 -10.91
CA HIS A 84 8.00 -6.24 -10.97
C HIS A 84 7.46 -5.77 -12.32
N ALA A 85 7.98 -6.32 -13.43
CA ALA A 85 7.49 -6.00 -14.77
C ALA A 85 6.01 -6.36 -14.98
N ALA A 86 5.48 -7.32 -14.23
CA ALA A 86 4.06 -7.66 -14.28
C ALA A 86 3.20 -6.68 -13.47
N SER A 87 3.67 -6.23 -12.30
CA SER A 87 3.01 -5.21 -11.46
C SER A 87 3.88 -4.86 -10.25
N THR A 88 3.79 -3.61 -9.78
CA THR A 88 4.34 -3.14 -8.49
C THR A 88 3.71 -3.84 -7.27
N ARG A 89 2.54 -4.48 -7.43
CA ARG A 89 1.86 -5.26 -6.39
C ARG A 89 2.28 -6.72 -6.33
N SER A 90 3.17 -7.14 -7.21
CA SER A 90 3.68 -8.51 -7.24
C SER A 90 4.63 -8.79 -6.07
N ILE A 91 4.79 -10.07 -5.74
CA ILE A 91 5.74 -10.54 -4.74
C ILE A 91 6.63 -11.64 -5.33
N VAL A 92 7.78 -11.85 -4.70
CA VAL A 92 8.62 -13.03 -4.88
C VAL A 92 8.58 -13.85 -3.60
N ARG A 93 8.14 -15.10 -3.72
CA ARG A 93 8.17 -16.05 -2.60
C ARG A 93 9.48 -16.81 -2.61
N VAL A 94 10.16 -16.81 -1.47
CA VAL A 94 11.36 -17.59 -1.23
C VAL A 94 11.06 -18.67 -0.20
N VAL A 95 11.28 -19.92 -0.57
CA VAL A 95 11.17 -21.08 0.32
C VAL A 95 12.56 -21.67 0.47
N PHE A 96 13.08 -21.67 1.69
CA PHE A 96 14.30 -22.39 2.08
C PHE A 96 13.91 -23.68 2.78
N ALA A 97 14.45 -24.80 2.34
CA ALA A 97 14.34 -26.08 3.02
C ALA A 97 15.75 -26.57 3.39
N ALA A 98 15.96 -26.80 4.69
CA ALA A 98 17.20 -27.35 5.22
C ALA A 98 16.99 -28.81 5.61
N PHE A 99 17.82 -29.70 5.07
CA PHE A 99 17.82 -31.13 5.42
C PHE A 99 19.19 -31.51 5.95
N ARG A 100 19.24 -32.35 6.98
CA ARG A 100 20.50 -32.83 7.55
C ARG A 100 21.35 -33.52 6.47
N GLY A 101 22.61 -33.12 6.37
CA GLY A 101 23.56 -33.70 5.41
C GLY A 101 23.32 -33.35 3.94
N ARG A 102 22.35 -32.48 3.62
CA ARG A 102 22.10 -32.00 2.25
C ARG A 102 22.36 -30.49 2.12
N PRO A 103 22.65 -30.00 0.90
CA PRO A 103 22.67 -28.56 0.61
C PRO A 103 21.30 -27.92 0.88
N VAL A 104 21.29 -26.65 1.26
CA VAL A 104 20.04 -25.89 1.42
C VAL A 104 19.35 -25.80 0.06
N GLN A 105 18.10 -26.24 0.01
CA GLN A 105 17.26 -26.09 -1.17
C GLN A 105 16.54 -24.75 -1.09
N SER A 106 16.62 -23.96 -2.16
CA SER A 106 15.92 -22.68 -2.27
C SER A 106 15.02 -22.70 -3.51
N GLN A 107 13.71 -22.53 -3.29
CA GLN A 107 12.75 -22.26 -4.35
C GLN A 107 12.39 -20.77 -4.33
N ILE A 108 12.50 -20.13 -5.48
CA ILE A 108 12.18 -18.70 -5.64
C ILE A 108 11.19 -18.59 -6.79
N THR A 109 9.97 -18.18 -6.47
CA THR A 109 8.85 -18.09 -7.40
C THR A 109 8.32 -16.67 -7.47
N ALA A 110 8.12 -16.17 -8.68
CA ALA A 110 7.41 -14.92 -8.92
C ALA A 110 5.90 -15.17 -8.78
N HIS A 111 5.21 -14.29 -8.07
CA HIS A 111 3.76 -14.30 -7.94
C HIS A 111 3.23 -12.96 -8.42
N PRO A 112 2.99 -12.83 -9.75
CA PRO A 112 2.44 -11.60 -10.30
C PRO A 112 1.02 -11.37 -9.79
N GLN A 113 0.70 -10.13 -9.43
CA GLN A 113 -0.62 -9.77 -8.92
C GLN A 113 -1.03 -8.39 -9.44
N THR A 114 -2.19 -8.29 -10.09
CA THR A 114 -2.72 -7.00 -10.53
C THR A 114 -3.24 -6.19 -9.34
N LEU A 115 -3.31 -4.87 -9.51
CA LEU A 115 -3.87 -3.97 -8.50
C LEU A 115 -5.33 -4.32 -8.17
N GLN A 116 -6.15 -4.56 -9.20
CA GLN A 116 -7.54 -4.99 -9.06
C GLN A 116 -7.65 -6.27 -8.21
N ARG A 117 -6.83 -7.30 -8.49
CA ARG A 117 -6.84 -8.55 -7.71
C ARG A 117 -6.32 -8.35 -6.29
N TYR A 118 -5.38 -7.43 -6.10
CA TYR A 118 -4.90 -7.05 -4.77
C TYR A 118 -6.04 -6.48 -3.91
N TYR A 119 -6.79 -5.52 -4.45
CA TYR A 119 -7.88 -4.86 -3.73
C TYR A 119 -9.11 -5.75 -3.54
N ALA A 120 -9.48 -6.59 -4.52
CA ALA A 120 -10.61 -7.51 -4.37
C ALA A 120 -10.45 -8.43 -3.12
N ARG A 121 -9.21 -8.79 -2.76
CA ARG A 121 -8.93 -9.60 -1.56
C ARG A 121 -9.20 -8.85 -0.24
N TRP A 122 -9.28 -7.53 -0.24
CA TRP A 122 -9.52 -6.74 0.97
C TRP A 122 -10.90 -7.01 1.56
N LEU A 123 -11.92 -7.32 0.75
CA LEU A 123 -13.24 -7.72 1.27
C LEU A 123 -13.19 -9.00 2.08
N THR A 124 -12.24 -9.88 1.78
CA THR A 124 -12.08 -11.16 2.50
C THR A 124 -11.17 -11.04 3.72
N ARG A 125 -10.60 -9.86 3.99
CA ARG A 125 -9.77 -9.65 5.18
C ARG A 125 -10.68 -9.60 6.42
N PRO A 126 -10.39 -10.39 7.46
CA PRO A 126 -11.10 -10.27 8.72
C PRO A 126 -10.73 -8.94 9.40
N GLY A 127 -11.72 -8.21 9.89
CA GLY A 127 -11.54 -6.95 10.62
C GLY A 127 -12.44 -5.81 10.12
N PRO A 128 -12.38 -4.64 10.77
CA PRO A 128 -13.09 -3.45 10.30
C PRO A 128 -12.50 -2.94 8.97
N SER A 129 -13.32 -2.18 8.22
CA SER A 129 -12.85 -1.40 7.05
C SER A 129 -11.60 -0.62 7.41
N LEU A 130 -10.60 -0.63 6.52
CA LEU A 130 -9.32 0.02 6.73
C LEU A 130 -9.45 1.54 6.86
N PHE A 131 -10.39 2.19 6.18
CA PHE A 131 -10.51 3.65 6.19
C PHE A 131 -11.66 4.18 7.05
N GLY A 132 -12.22 3.33 7.92
CA GLY A 132 -13.38 3.66 8.74
C GLY A 132 -14.68 3.77 7.93
N LYS A 133 -15.70 4.38 8.54
CA LYS A 133 -17.06 4.51 7.96
C LYS A 133 -17.50 5.96 7.69
N ARG A 134 -16.77 6.94 8.22
CA ARG A 134 -17.09 8.36 8.05
C ARG A 134 -16.43 8.86 6.75
N PRO A 135 -17.06 9.79 6.01
CA PRO A 135 -16.38 10.44 4.89
C PRO A 135 -15.15 11.19 5.39
N ASP A 136 -14.16 11.38 4.51
CA ASP A 136 -13.01 12.23 4.81
C ASP A 136 -13.49 13.65 5.11
N ALA A 137 -12.99 14.25 6.18
CA ALA A 137 -13.40 15.58 6.60
C ALA A 137 -13.09 16.62 5.53
N ARG A 138 -12.00 16.44 4.76
CA ARG A 138 -11.66 17.35 3.67
C ARG A 138 -12.69 17.36 2.55
N VAL A 139 -13.04 16.17 2.07
CA VAL A 139 -14.05 15.98 1.03
C VAL A 139 -15.41 16.49 1.54
N TRP A 140 -15.74 16.16 2.79
CA TRP A 140 -16.98 16.60 3.43
C TRP A 140 -17.07 18.14 3.49
N THR A 141 -15.99 18.81 3.88
CA THR A 141 -15.93 20.28 3.95
C THR A 141 -16.18 20.93 2.58
N LEU A 142 -15.51 20.46 1.53
CA LEU A 142 -15.71 20.97 0.17
C LEU A 142 -17.14 20.74 -0.33
N ALA A 143 -17.73 19.58 -0.03
CA ALA A 143 -19.12 19.30 -0.37
C ALA A 143 -20.12 20.21 0.36
N HIS A 144 -19.75 20.79 1.52
CA HIS A 144 -20.60 21.74 2.25
C HIS A 144 -20.55 23.16 1.68
N GLU A 145 -19.62 23.47 0.76
CA GLU A 145 -19.63 24.75 0.04
C GLU A 145 -20.83 24.87 -0.90
N ALA A 146 -21.40 23.73 -1.34
CA ALA A 146 -22.61 23.70 -2.16
C ALA A 146 -23.85 24.01 -1.30
N THR A 147 -24.50 25.14 -1.59
CA THR A 147 -25.78 25.53 -0.96
C THR A 147 -26.93 24.62 -1.40
N ASP A 148 -26.93 24.18 -2.66
CA ASP A 148 -27.86 23.21 -3.22
C ASP A 148 -27.10 21.96 -3.72
N PRO A 149 -26.96 20.90 -2.89
CA PRO A 149 -26.27 19.67 -3.25
C PRO A 149 -26.80 19.01 -4.54
N ALA A 150 -28.10 19.11 -4.83
CA ALA A 150 -28.71 18.47 -5.98
C ALA A 150 -28.21 19.05 -7.32
N ALA A 151 -27.79 20.32 -7.33
CA ALA A 151 -27.20 21.00 -8.48
C ALA A 151 -25.66 20.83 -8.57
N HIS A 152 -25.06 20.00 -7.71
CA HIS A 152 -23.60 19.83 -7.63
C HIS A 152 -23.20 18.36 -7.81
N PRO A 153 -23.11 17.87 -9.06
CA PRO A 153 -22.66 16.51 -9.33
C PRO A 153 -21.23 16.29 -8.84
N VAL A 154 -21.00 15.12 -8.23
CA VAL A 154 -19.71 14.71 -7.69
C VAL A 154 -19.25 13.44 -8.40
N LEU A 155 -17.96 13.37 -8.69
CA LEU A 155 -17.29 12.15 -9.14
C LEU A 155 -16.33 11.64 -8.06
N ASP A 156 -16.56 10.42 -7.58
CA ASP A 156 -15.68 9.70 -6.66
C ASP A 156 -14.89 8.64 -7.42
N ILE A 157 -13.61 8.87 -7.68
CA ILE A 157 -12.74 7.95 -8.42
C ILE A 157 -11.98 7.09 -7.41
N GLY A 158 -12.00 5.77 -7.61
CA GLY A 158 -11.51 4.79 -6.64
C GLY A 158 -12.34 4.81 -5.36
N ALA A 159 -13.66 4.81 -5.52
CA ALA A 159 -14.62 4.98 -4.42
C ALA A 159 -14.53 3.90 -3.34
N GLY A 160 -13.83 2.79 -3.60
CA GLY A 160 -13.73 1.64 -2.72
C GLY A 160 -15.12 1.09 -2.43
N ILE A 161 -15.43 0.86 -1.15
CA ILE A 161 -16.78 0.45 -0.73
C ILE A 161 -17.76 1.62 -0.55
N GLY A 162 -17.46 2.80 -1.09
CA GLY A 162 -18.38 3.95 -1.14
C GLY A 162 -18.39 4.84 0.08
N ARG A 163 -17.30 4.87 0.87
CA ARG A 163 -17.18 5.66 2.11
C ARG A 163 -17.56 7.14 1.90
N ASN A 164 -17.04 7.75 0.84
CA ASN A 164 -17.34 9.13 0.46
C ASN A 164 -18.59 9.19 -0.41
N ALA A 165 -18.64 8.42 -1.51
CA ALA A 165 -19.77 8.37 -2.44
C ALA A 165 -21.15 8.28 -1.75
N LEU A 166 -21.35 7.31 -0.85
CA LEU A 166 -22.62 7.11 -0.15
C LEU A 166 -22.95 8.27 0.80
N ALA A 167 -21.94 8.85 1.46
CA ALA A 167 -22.14 10.00 2.34
C ALA A 167 -22.56 11.25 1.56
N LEU A 168 -21.96 11.48 0.40
CA LEU A 168 -22.25 12.61 -0.49
C LEU A 168 -23.63 12.45 -1.14
N ALA A 169 -23.99 11.23 -1.56
CA ALA A 169 -25.32 10.93 -2.08
C ALA A 169 -26.41 11.11 -1.00
N ARG A 170 -26.16 10.68 0.24
CA ARG A 170 -27.06 10.97 1.38
C ARG A 170 -27.23 12.46 1.67
N ARG A 171 -26.25 13.29 1.32
CA ARG A 171 -26.36 14.75 1.42
C ARG A 171 -27.16 15.37 0.27
N GLY A 172 -27.46 14.60 -0.78
CA GLY A 172 -28.28 15.02 -1.91
C GLY A 172 -27.50 15.37 -3.17
N HIS A 173 -26.19 15.09 -3.22
CA HIS A 173 -25.42 15.21 -4.46
C HIS A 173 -25.78 14.10 -5.46
N PRO A 174 -25.88 14.38 -6.77
CA PRO A 174 -25.75 13.36 -7.79
C PRO A 174 -24.32 12.81 -7.77
N VAL A 175 -24.14 11.51 -7.55
CA VAL A 175 -22.79 10.92 -7.42
C VAL A 175 -22.56 9.87 -8.50
N ASP A 176 -21.50 10.06 -9.27
CA ASP A 176 -20.89 9.00 -10.07
C ASP A 176 -19.69 8.44 -9.29
N ALA A 177 -19.63 7.12 -9.11
CA ALA A 177 -18.55 6.42 -8.44
C ALA A 177 -17.84 5.51 -9.45
N VAL A 178 -16.56 5.77 -9.72
CA VAL A 178 -15.71 4.92 -10.55
C VAL A 178 -14.92 4.01 -9.62
N GLU A 179 -15.02 2.71 -9.82
CA GLU A 179 -14.32 1.73 -9.00
C GLU A 179 -13.71 0.62 -9.86
N LEU A 180 -12.46 0.27 -9.58
CA LEU A 180 -11.69 -0.69 -10.37
C LEU A 180 -12.20 -2.13 -10.17
N THR A 181 -12.66 -2.45 -8.95
CA THR A 181 -13.06 -3.81 -8.58
C THR A 181 -14.58 -3.99 -8.64
N GLN A 182 -15.04 -5.05 -9.30
CA GLN A 182 -16.47 -5.37 -9.38
C GLN A 182 -17.06 -5.61 -8.00
N GLU A 183 -16.30 -6.25 -7.11
CA GLU A 183 -16.77 -6.62 -5.79
C GLU A 183 -17.02 -5.39 -4.89
N PHE A 184 -16.15 -4.37 -4.95
CA PHE A 184 -16.42 -3.10 -4.25
C PHE A 184 -17.59 -2.34 -4.88
N ALA A 185 -17.67 -2.32 -6.21
CA ALA A 185 -18.79 -1.71 -6.93
C ALA A 185 -20.14 -2.32 -6.53
N ASP A 186 -20.21 -3.63 -6.35
CA ASP A 186 -21.43 -4.33 -5.91
C ASP A 186 -21.81 -3.96 -4.47
N VAL A 187 -20.83 -3.73 -3.59
CA VAL A 187 -21.07 -3.19 -2.23
C VAL A 187 -21.68 -1.79 -2.31
N ILE A 188 -21.12 -0.89 -3.14
CA ILE A 188 -21.69 0.46 -3.32
C ILE A 188 -23.14 0.38 -3.78
N ARG A 189 -23.43 -0.44 -4.80
CA ARG A 189 -24.80 -0.60 -5.34
C ARG A 189 -25.77 -1.12 -4.27
N SER A 190 -25.36 -2.16 -3.54
CA SER A 190 -26.16 -2.75 -2.47
C SER A 190 -26.46 -1.73 -1.37
N ASP A 191 -25.45 -1.00 -0.92
CA ASP A 191 -25.58 -0.02 0.16
C ASP A 191 -26.37 1.23 -0.29
N ALA A 192 -26.20 1.66 -1.54
CA ALA A 192 -26.97 2.75 -2.13
C ALA A 192 -28.46 2.39 -2.19
N ALA A 193 -28.79 1.17 -2.65
CA ALA A 193 -30.15 0.65 -2.68
C ALA A 193 -30.75 0.55 -1.27
N ALA A 194 -30.00 0.00 -0.30
CA ALA A 194 -30.44 -0.12 1.08
C ALA A 194 -30.69 1.24 1.75
N GLN A 195 -29.93 2.27 1.36
CA GLN A 195 -30.04 3.63 1.90
C GLN A 195 -30.99 4.52 1.07
N SER A 196 -31.55 4.01 -0.04
CA SER A 196 -32.38 4.77 -0.99
C SER A 196 -31.69 6.06 -1.49
N VAL A 197 -30.41 5.96 -1.81
CA VAL A 197 -29.63 7.07 -2.39
C VAL A 197 -29.21 6.76 -3.82
N ASP A 198 -29.10 7.81 -4.64
CA ASP A 198 -28.74 7.68 -6.04
C ASP A 198 -27.20 7.76 -6.21
N VAL A 199 -26.60 6.64 -6.60
CA VAL A 199 -25.17 6.54 -6.94
C VAL A 199 -25.04 5.75 -8.24
N ARG A 200 -24.52 6.39 -9.28
CA ARG A 200 -24.17 5.70 -10.54
C ARG A 200 -22.79 5.07 -10.41
N VAL A 201 -22.73 3.75 -10.44
CA VAL A 201 -21.46 3.01 -10.27
C VAL A 201 -20.91 2.52 -11.62
N ILE A 202 -19.74 3.04 -12.00
CA ILE A 202 -18.99 2.72 -13.21
C ILE A 202 -17.82 1.81 -12.82
N VAL A 203 -17.71 0.63 -13.42
CA VAL A 203 -16.65 -0.34 -13.09
C VAL A 203 -15.54 -0.26 -14.12
N GLY A 204 -14.33 0.09 -13.68
CA GLY A 204 -13.17 0.11 -14.56
C GLY A 204 -12.07 1.07 -14.11
N ASP A 205 -10.99 1.10 -14.89
CA ASP A 205 -9.97 2.13 -14.78
C ASP A 205 -10.56 3.45 -15.28
N VAL A 206 -10.45 4.50 -14.45
CA VAL A 206 -10.95 5.83 -14.76
C VAL A 206 -10.41 6.38 -16.08
N PHE A 207 -9.15 6.08 -16.41
CA PHE A 207 -8.53 6.56 -17.66
C PHE A 207 -9.08 5.84 -18.90
N SER A 208 -9.68 4.65 -18.72
CA SER A 208 -10.31 3.88 -19.79
C SER A 208 -11.82 4.12 -19.92
N THR A 209 -12.43 4.78 -18.93
CA THR A 209 -13.90 4.97 -18.83
C THR A 209 -14.31 6.44 -18.97
N MET A 210 -13.40 7.31 -19.44
CA MET A 210 -13.64 8.76 -19.55
C MET A 210 -14.88 9.13 -20.37
N ASP A 211 -15.19 8.38 -21.42
CA ASP A 211 -16.34 8.65 -22.29
C ASP A 211 -17.71 8.44 -21.60
N GLU A 212 -17.72 7.71 -20.48
CA GLU A 212 -18.93 7.48 -19.68
C GLU A 212 -19.21 8.59 -18.67
N LEU A 213 -18.24 9.50 -18.47
CA LEU A 213 -18.27 10.52 -17.43
C LEU A 213 -19.03 11.78 -17.86
N ARG A 214 -19.64 12.45 -16.88
CA ARG A 214 -20.20 13.79 -17.07
C ARG A 214 -19.10 14.82 -17.33
N ARG A 215 -19.51 15.99 -17.82
CA ARG A 215 -18.62 17.15 -18.11
C ARG A 215 -18.95 18.40 -17.31
N ASP A 216 -19.81 18.27 -16.31
CA ASP A 216 -20.33 19.34 -15.47
C ASP A 216 -20.13 19.09 -13.98
N TYR A 217 -19.21 18.19 -13.60
CA TYR A 217 -18.94 17.91 -12.20
C TYR A 217 -18.50 19.19 -11.47
N ARG A 218 -19.00 19.34 -10.24
CA ARG A 218 -18.64 20.43 -9.32
C ARG A 218 -17.52 20.02 -8.36
N LEU A 219 -17.35 18.72 -8.16
CA LEU A 219 -16.28 18.14 -7.35
C LEU A 219 -15.84 16.81 -7.98
N ILE A 220 -14.54 16.65 -8.19
CA ILE A 220 -13.91 15.34 -8.44
C ILE A 220 -13.03 15.04 -7.23
N LEU A 221 -13.16 13.85 -6.65
CA LEU A 221 -12.31 13.40 -5.55
C LEU A 221 -11.57 12.09 -5.82
N LEU A 222 -10.36 11.99 -5.29
CA LEU A 222 -9.53 10.78 -5.23
C LEU A 222 -8.96 10.63 -3.83
N SER A 223 -9.66 9.90 -2.98
CA SER A 223 -9.22 9.64 -1.61
C SER A 223 -8.47 8.31 -1.57
N GLU A 224 -7.21 8.34 -1.16
CA GLU A 224 -6.29 7.20 -1.04
C GLU A 224 -5.85 6.54 -2.36
N VAL A 225 -6.27 7.09 -3.51
CA VAL A 225 -6.03 6.49 -4.84
C VAL A 225 -4.69 6.88 -5.45
N VAL A 226 -4.26 8.13 -5.32
CA VAL A 226 -3.02 8.60 -5.97
C VAL A 226 -1.78 7.90 -5.40
N SER A 227 -1.90 7.32 -4.20
CA SER A 227 -0.90 6.43 -3.59
C SER A 227 -0.60 5.15 -4.41
N ASP A 228 -1.44 4.82 -5.41
CA ASP A 228 -1.24 3.73 -6.36
C ASP A 228 -0.64 4.17 -7.70
N PHE A 229 -0.49 5.48 -7.94
CA PHE A 229 0.09 5.96 -9.19
C PHE A 229 1.60 5.69 -9.20
N VAL A 230 2.09 5.20 -10.34
CA VAL A 230 3.48 4.79 -10.54
C VAL A 230 4.26 5.77 -11.41
N SER A 231 3.61 6.79 -11.98
CA SER A 231 4.28 7.79 -12.82
C SER A 231 3.61 9.17 -12.81
N THR A 232 4.40 10.20 -13.10
CA THR A 232 3.92 11.57 -13.34
C THR A 232 2.97 11.66 -14.54
N GLN A 233 3.01 10.70 -15.46
CA GLN A 233 2.06 10.63 -16.57
C GLN A 233 0.64 10.29 -16.09
N GLN A 234 0.48 9.46 -15.06
CA GLN A 234 -0.83 9.19 -14.47
C GLN A 234 -1.37 10.41 -13.71
N LEU A 235 -0.50 11.15 -13.00
CA LEU A 235 -0.87 12.45 -12.42
C LEU A 235 -1.33 13.43 -13.51
N ARG A 236 -0.58 13.51 -14.62
CA ARG A 236 -0.96 14.35 -15.77
C ARG A 236 -2.33 13.93 -16.31
N GLY A 237 -2.55 12.63 -16.51
CA GLY A 237 -3.83 12.09 -16.96
C GLY A 237 -4.98 12.45 -16.01
N LEU A 238 -4.74 12.48 -14.69
CA LEU A 238 -5.73 12.92 -13.71
C LEU A 238 -6.11 14.40 -13.92
N PHE A 239 -5.12 15.29 -14.08
CA PHE A 239 -5.42 16.70 -14.36
C PHE A 239 -6.11 16.89 -15.71
N GLU A 240 -5.74 16.15 -16.75
CA GLU A 240 -6.39 16.20 -18.06
C GLU A 240 -7.85 15.73 -17.99
N LEU A 241 -8.10 14.61 -17.29
CA LEU A 241 -9.44 14.10 -17.01
C LEU A 241 -10.26 15.14 -16.24
N ALA A 242 -9.72 15.69 -15.16
CA ALA A 242 -10.40 16.72 -14.39
C ALA A 242 -10.66 17.97 -15.24
N GLY A 243 -9.72 18.36 -16.10
CA GLY A 243 -9.86 19.50 -17.01
C GLY A 243 -11.00 19.29 -17.99
N HIS A 244 -11.22 18.06 -18.43
CA HIS A 244 -12.32 17.67 -19.31
C HIS A 244 -13.67 17.61 -18.60
N CYS A 245 -13.69 17.10 -17.36
CA CYS A 245 -14.91 16.71 -16.67
C CYS A 245 -15.47 17.77 -15.69
N LEU A 246 -14.62 18.67 -15.16
CA LEU A 246 -15.06 19.70 -14.21
C LEU A 246 -15.71 20.89 -14.92
N ALA A 247 -16.77 21.42 -14.31
CA ALA A 247 -17.29 22.73 -14.66
C ALA A 247 -16.29 23.85 -14.29
N PRO A 248 -16.34 25.02 -14.95
CA PRO A 248 -15.60 26.21 -14.53
C PRO A 248 -15.82 26.54 -13.04
N GLY A 249 -14.75 26.85 -12.32
CA GLY A 249 -14.78 27.17 -10.88
C GLY A 249 -14.97 25.97 -9.95
N ALA A 250 -15.11 24.74 -10.46
CA ALA A 250 -15.26 23.52 -9.68
C ALA A 250 -13.93 23.04 -9.04
N ARG A 251 -14.00 22.01 -8.19
CA ARG A 251 -12.86 21.52 -7.39
C ARG A 251 -12.38 20.13 -7.84
N LEU A 252 -11.08 19.95 -7.92
CA LEU A 252 -10.41 18.65 -7.87
C LEU A 252 -9.77 18.53 -6.48
N VAL A 253 -10.02 17.43 -5.77
CA VAL A 253 -9.38 17.13 -4.49
C VAL A 253 -8.80 15.73 -4.51
N PHE A 254 -7.56 15.59 -4.08
CA PHE A 254 -6.95 14.26 -3.90
C PHE A 254 -5.93 14.32 -2.79
N ASN A 255 -5.65 13.16 -2.17
CA ASN A 255 -4.51 13.03 -1.29
C ASN A 255 -3.39 12.23 -1.96
N THR A 256 -2.15 12.55 -1.61
CA THR A 256 -0.97 11.85 -2.12
C THR A 256 0.16 11.99 -1.11
N PHE A 257 1.11 11.05 -1.10
CA PHE A 257 2.36 11.26 -0.37
C PHE A 257 3.24 12.21 -1.15
N LEU A 258 3.70 13.27 -0.48
CA LEU A 258 4.75 14.15 -0.97
C LEU A 258 6.06 13.82 -0.26
N ALA A 259 7.14 13.75 -1.03
CA ALA A 259 8.49 13.73 -0.49
C ALA A 259 8.87 15.11 0.03
N ASP A 260 9.52 15.13 1.19
CA ASP A 260 10.20 16.32 1.69
C ASP A 260 11.32 16.73 0.71
N HIS A 261 11.44 18.04 0.48
CA HIS A 261 12.43 18.61 -0.44
C HIS A 261 13.87 18.32 -0.01
N GLU A 262 14.11 18.12 1.28
CA GLU A 262 15.44 17.81 1.82
C GLU A 262 15.83 16.32 1.62
N HIS A 263 14.85 15.45 1.36
CA HIS A 263 15.03 14.00 1.31
C HIS A 263 14.70 13.43 -0.08
N ALA A 264 15.69 13.42 -0.96
CA ALA A 264 15.55 12.75 -2.25
C ALA A 264 15.40 11.23 -2.06
N LEU A 265 14.22 10.70 -2.38
CA LEU A 265 13.98 9.26 -2.40
C LEU A 265 14.54 8.64 -3.67
N ASP A 266 15.39 7.64 -3.51
CA ASP A 266 15.84 6.82 -4.63
C ASP A 266 14.70 5.96 -5.21
N GLN A 267 14.96 5.37 -6.38
CA GLN A 267 13.97 4.56 -7.08
C GLN A 267 13.54 3.33 -6.27
N ALA A 268 14.45 2.69 -5.54
CA ALA A 268 14.14 1.50 -4.76
C ALA A 268 13.19 1.82 -3.59
N ALA A 269 13.42 2.93 -2.90
CA ALA A 269 12.55 3.43 -1.85
C ALA A 269 11.15 3.78 -2.38
N ARG A 270 11.05 4.42 -3.56
CA ARG A 270 9.77 4.72 -4.21
C ARG A 270 9.01 3.45 -4.59
N GLU A 271 9.67 2.49 -5.25
CA GLU A 271 9.06 1.21 -5.64
C GLU A 271 8.63 0.38 -4.42
N PHE A 272 9.41 0.43 -3.34
CA PHE A 272 9.04 -0.19 -2.07
C PHE A 272 7.82 0.47 -1.45
N GLY A 273 7.77 1.80 -1.39
CA GLY A 273 6.58 2.54 -0.92
C GLY A 273 5.33 2.20 -1.73
N GLN A 274 5.43 2.16 -3.06
CA GLN A 274 4.32 1.77 -3.94
C GLN A 274 3.75 0.38 -3.58
N HIS A 275 4.60 -0.58 -3.23
CA HIS A 275 4.15 -1.91 -2.81
C HIS A 275 3.26 -1.87 -1.55
N PHE A 276 3.44 -0.86 -0.69
CA PHE A 276 2.72 -0.69 0.58
C PHE A 276 1.69 0.45 0.59
N HIS A 277 1.15 0.83 -0.58
CA HIS A 277 0.16 1.92 -0.70
C HIS A 277 0.74 3.30 -0.34
N THR A 278 2.00 3.52 -0.68
CA THR A 278 2.73 4.74 -0.38
C THR A 278 3.50 5.18 -1.63
N GLY A 279 2.79 5.30 -2.76
CA GLY A 279 3.32 5.98 -3.94
C GLY A 279 3.61 7.44 -3.63
N VAL A 280 4.84 7.88 -3.90
CA VAL A 280 5.35 9.20 -3.51
C VAL A 280 5.69 10.03 -4.74
N PHE A 281 5.31 11.30 -4.69
CA PHE A 281 5.69 12.31 -5.66
C PHE A 281 6.44 13.48 -5.01
N THR A 282 7.23 14.22 -5.77
CA THR A 282 7.71 15.54 -5.35
C THR A 282 6.69 16.61 -5.72
N GLN A 283 6.80 17.78 -5.08
CA GLN A 283 6.01 18.94 -5.49
C GLN A 283 6.25 19.29 -6.97
N ASP A 284 7.49 19.22 -7.45
CA ASP A 284 7.83 19.49 -8.85
C ASP A 284 7.14 18.53 -9.83
N GLU A 285 6.99 17.26 -9.45
CA GLU A 285 6.27 16.25 -10.25
C GLU A 285 4.77 16.59 -10.34
N ILE A 286 4.16 17.01 -9.23
CA ILE A 286 2.76 17.46 -9.18
C ILE A 286 2.58 18.73 -10.02
N ASP A 287 3.45 19.72 -9.84
CA ASP A 287 3.38 21.00 -10.54
C ASP A 287 3.59 20.81 -12.05
N SER A 288 4.53 19.95 -12.43
CA SER A 288 4.76 19.58 -13.84
C SER A 288 3.55 18.87 -14.45
N ALA A 289 2.87 18.01 -13.69
CA ALA A 289 1.65 17.36 -14.16
C ALA A 289 0.51 18.36 -14.39
N ALA A 290 0.37 19.37 -13.53
CA ALA A 290 -0.65 20.42 -13.66
C ALA A 290 -0.30 21.51 -14.70
N ALA A 291 0.98 21.63 -15.09
CA ALA A 291 1.46 22.73 -15.91
C ALA A 291 0.72 22.87 -17.26
N GLY A 292 0.29 24.09 -17.56
CA GLY A 292 -0.45 24.42 -18.79
C GLY A 292 -1.93 24.02 -18.81
N LEU A 293 -2.42 23.38 -17.74
CA LEU A 293 -3.83 23.05 -17.55
C LEU A 293 -4.53 24.15 -16.72
N PRO A 294 -5.87 24.28 -16.79
CA PRO A 294 -6.59 25.39 -16.17
C PRO A 294 -6.79 25.16 -14.66
N PHE A 295 -5.74 24.82 -13.91
CA PHE A 295 -5.81 24.53 -12.49
C PHE A 295 -5.01 25.53 -11.66
N GLU A 296 -5.53 25.82 -10.48
CA GLU A 296 -4.89 26.62 -9.44
C GLU A 296 -4.94 25.84 -8.14
N LEU A 297 -3.79 25.57 -7.53
CA LEU A 297 -3.74 25.00 -6.19
C LEU A 297 -4.26 26.07 -5.21
N ILE A 298 -5.35 25.77 -4.51
CA ILE A 298 -5.98 26.69 -3.57
C ILE A 298 -5.81 26.26 -2.11
N ALA A 299 -5.38 25.02 -1.88
CA ALA A 299 -5.03 24.56 -0.55
C ALA A 299 -4.21 23.26 -0.60
N ASP A 300 -3.32 23.15 0.38
CA ASP A 300 -2.41 22.04 0.61
C ASP A 300 -2.34 21.80 2.12
N ASP A 301 -2.97 20.72 2.58
CA ASP A 301 -3.15 20.43 4.00
C ASP A 301 -2.60 19.04 4.34
N ALA A 302 -1.83 18.92 5.41
CA ALA A 302 -1.42 17.61 5.93
C ALA A 302 -2.67 16.77 6.27
N VAL A 303 -2.81 15.57 5.69
CA VAL A 303 -3.99 14.71 5.91
C VAL A 303 -4.15 14.40 7.39
N TYR A 304 -3.05 14.09 8.08
CA TYR A 304 -3.06 13.78 9.50
C TYR A 304 -3.70 14.91 10.32
N ASP A 305 -3.20 16.14 10.16
CA ASP A 305 -3.61 17.26 10.99
C ASP A 305 -5.01 17.75 10.61
N TYR A 306 -5.33 17.75 9.31
CA TYR A 306 -6.63 18.17 8.81
C TYR A 306 -7.74 17.22 9.26
N GLU A 307 -7.59 15.92 9.04
CA GLU A 307 -8.60 14.92 9.41
C GLU A 307 -8.80 14.87 10.93
N LYS A 308 -7.71 14.90 11.71
CA LYS A 308 -7.77 14.93 13.18
C LYS A 308 -8.53 16.13 13.72
N ALA A 309 -8.37 17.30 13.10
CA ALA A 309 -9.00 18.53 13.55
C ALA A 309 -10.49 18.65 13.13
N HIS A 310 -10.88 18.07 12.00
CA HIS A 310 -12.18 18.33 11.37
C HIS A 310 -13.15 17.14 11.42
N LEU A 311 -12.67 15.93 11.75
CA LEU A 311 -13.56 14.81 12.00
C LEU A 311 -14.38 15.01 13.28
N PRO A 312 -15.60 14.44 13.37
CA PRO A 312 -16.41 14.51 14.58
C PRO A 312 -15.68 13.98 15.83
N PRO A 313 -16.03 14.47 17.04
CA PRO A 313 -15.45 13.95 18.28
C PRO A 313 -15.55 12.42 18.38
N GLY A 314 -14.42 11.77 18.66
CA GLY A 314 -14.30 10.31 18.76
C GLY A 314 -14.22 9.56 17.43
N ALA A 315 -14.24 10.25 16.28
CA ALA A 315 -14.05 9.62 14.97
C ALA A 315 -12.57 9.53 14.55
N TRP A 316 -11.67 10.28 15.20
CA TRP A 316 -10.23 10.16 15.00
C TRP A 316 -9.57 9.21 16.01
N PRO A 317 -8.68 8.30 15.58
CA PRO A 317 -8.41 7.97 14.17
C PRO A 317 -9.51 7.07 13.58
N PRO A 318 -9.76 7.09 12.25
CA PRO A 318 -10.77 6.25 11.61
C PRO A 318 -10.57 4.75 11.89
N THR A 319 -9.30 4.34 11.95
CA THR A 319 -8.84 3.01 12.35
C THR A 319 -7.47 3.09 13.00
N ARG A 320 -7.00 1.99 13.60
CA ARG A 320 -5.70 1.95 14.29
C ARG A 320 -4.50 2.15 13.36
N TRP A 321 -4.56 1.68 12.12
CA TRP A 321 -3.43 1.74 11.19
C TRP A 321 -3.37 3.05 10.40
N TYR A 322 -4.49 3.78 10.29
CA TYR A 322 -4.58 4.97 9.43
C TYR A 322 -3.54 6.05 9.76
N PRO A 323 -3.30 6.44 11.03
CA PRO A 323 -2.32 7.48 11.37
C PRO A 323 -0.88 7.09 11.02
N ASP A 324 -0.52 5.81 11.23
CA ASP A 324 0.80 5.29 10.90
C ASP A 324 1.02 5.32 9.39
N TRP A 325 0.02 4.88 8.63
CA TRP A 325 0.13 4.82 7.18
C TRP A 325 0.26 6.21 6.53
N ILE A 326 -0.65 7.15 6.84
CA ILE A 326 -0.58 8.51 6.28
C ILE A 326 0.67 9.28 6.77
N GLY A 327 1.27 8.86 7.88
CA GLY A 327 2.55 9.35 8.39
C GLY A 327 3.77 8.72 7.72
N GLY A 328 3.60 7.77 6.79
CA GLY A 328 4.68 7.14 6.03
C GLY A 328 5.28 5.88 6.66
N VAL A 329 4.77 5.41 7.81
CA VAL A 329 5.35 4.32 8.61
C VAL A 329 5.46 3.01 7.82
N ASN A 330 4.54 2.76 6.89
CA ASN A 330 4.55 1.56 6.06
C ASN A 330 5.77 1.48 5.11
N ALA A 331 6.28 2.62 4.65
CA ALA A 331 7.47 2.70 3.82
C ALA A 331 8.74 2.93 4.66
N PHE A 332 8.62 3.77 5.70
CA PHE A 332 9.71 4.15 6.58
C PHE A 332 9.26 3.97 8.03
N PRO A 333 9.58 2.85 8.70
CA PRO A 333 9.08 2.53 10.04
C PRO A 333 9.82 3.34 11.13
N ILE A 334 9.69 4.66 11.05
CA ILE A 334 10.25 5.67 11.94
C ILE A 334 9.12 6.58 12.45
N VAL A 335 9.39 7.40 13.47
CA VAL A 335 8.39 8.34 13.99
C VAL A 335 8.03 9.40 12.93
N ARG A 336 6.76 9.82 12.88
CA ARG A 336 6.19 10.71 11.85
C ARG A 336 7.04 11.94 11.60
N GLU A 337 7.54 12.57 12.67
CA GLU A 337 8.29 13.82 12.61
C GLU A 337 9.65 13.67 11.89
N MET A 338 10.13 12.45 11.71
CA MET A 338 11.34 12.13 10.95
C MET A 338 11.03 11.48 9.59
N SER A 339 9.76 11.29 9.25
CA SER A 339 9.38 10.67 7.99
C SER A 339 9.80 11.56 6.82
N PRO A 340 10.46 11.02 5.78
CA PRO A 340 10.83 11.77 4.59
C PRO A 340 9.62 12.05 3.68
N ILE A 341 8.43 11.61 4.08
CA ILE A 341 7.19 11.73 3.33
C ILE A 341 6.02 12.08 4.26
N GLU A 342 5.07 12.82 3.72
CA GLU A 342 3.80 13.10 4.39
C GLU A 342 2.66 12.98 3.38
N MET A 343 1.53 12.41 3.78
CA MET A 343 0.32 12.46 2.96
C MET A 343 -0.36 13.83 3.08
N ARG A 344 -0.64 14.45 1.93
CA ARG A 344 -1.21 15.79 1.84
C ARG A 344 -2.47 15.81 0.99
N TRP A 345 -3.49 16.50 1.45
CA TRP A 345 -4.68 16.87 0.69
C TRP A 345 -4.33 18.06 -0.21
N LEU A 346 -4.39 17.85 -1.52
CA LEU A 346 -4.26 18.92 -2.51
C LEU A 346 -5.63 19.25 -3.08
N VAL A 347 -5.98 20.53 -3.04
CA VAL A 347 -7.24 21.04 -3.61
C VAL A 347 -6.92 22.02 -4.72
N TYR A 348 -7.36 21.68 -5.93
CA TYR A 348 -7.26 22.52 -7.11
C TYR A 348 -8.62 23.08 -7.49
N ARG A 349 -8.63 24.34 -7.91
CA ARG A 349 -9.78 24.97 -8.56
C ARG A 349 -9.56 25.01 -10.06
N LYS A 350 -10.57 24.60 -10.84
CA LYS A 350 -10.57 24.80 -12.29
C LYS A 350 -10.84 26.29 -12.59
N LYS A 351 -9.92 26.95 -13.28
CA LYS A 351 -10.05 28.35 -13.72
C LYS A 351 -11.22 28.47 -14.73
N PRO A 352 -11.84 29.66 -14.83
CA PRO A 352 -12.97 29.92 -15.72
C PRO A 352 -12.73 29.56 -17.19
#